data_AF-A0A158JWY7-F1
#
_entry.id   AF-A0A158JWY7-F1
#
_cell.length_a   1.000
_cell.length_b   1.000
_cell.length_c   1.000
_cell.angle_alpha   90.00
_cell.angle_beta   90.00
_cell.angle_gamma   90.00
#
_symmetry.space_group_name_H-M   'P 1'
#
loop_
_entity.id
_entity.type
_entity.pdbx_description
1 polymer ?
#
loop_
_entity_poly.entity_id
_entity_poly.type
_entity_poly.pdbx_seq_one_letter_code
_entity_poly.pdbx_strand_id
1 'polypeptide(L)' 'MLSNTPMLDTVAAKIVQKYQQSSCEQLWQERAQKQGQPKPAGEQRAVEMMRNDPQMRAAFIDRVAAPIANKMFECGMIP' A
#
# COMPACT_ATOMS: atom_id res chain seq x y z
N MET A 1 -17.01 -14.44 -3.91
CA MET A 1 -16.12 -14.62 -5.07
C MET A 1 -15.12 -13.49 -5.05
N LEU A 2 -13.82 -13.78 -5.01
CA LEU A 2 -12.77 -12.76 -5.13
C LEU A 2 -12.86 -12.22 -6.56
N SER A 3 -13.26 -10.95 -6.71
CA SER A 3 -13.27 -10.25 -7.99
C SER A 3 -11.86 -10.31 -8.57
N ASN A 4 -11.69 -11.14 -9.60
CA ASN A 4 -10.43 -11.31 -10.31
C ASN A 4 -10.23 -10.06 -11.17
N THR A 5 -9.63 -9.02 -10.60
CA THR A 5 -9.19 -7.82 -11.30
C THR A 5 -7.68 -7.90 -11.46
N PRO A 6 -7.15 -8.44 -12.59
CA PRO A 6 -5.72 -8.67 -12.79
C PRO A 6 -4.88 -7.40 -12.64
N MET A 7 -5.48 -6.24 -12.95
CA MET A 7 -4.88 -4.93 -12.72
C MET A 7 -4.67 -4.64 -11.23
N LEU A 8 -5.66 -4.95 -10.39
CA LEU A 8 -5.56 -4.77 -8.93
C LEU A 8 -4.46 -5.67 -8.36
N ASP A 9 -4.41 -6.92 -8.80
CA ASP A 9 -3.40 -7.89 -8.37
C ASP A 9 -2.00 -7.42 -8.76
N THR A 10 -1.83 -6.92 -9.98
CA THR A 10 -0.54 -6.39 -10.47
C THR A 10 -0.09 -5.17 -9.68
N VAL A 11 -1.01 -4.25 -9.38
CA VAL A 11 -0.71 -3.05 -8.58
C VAL A 11 -0.35 -3.44 -7.15
N ALA A 12 -1.14 -4.32 -6.51
CA ALA A 12 -0.87 -4.82 -5.18
C ALA A 12 0.50 -5.50 -5.10
N ALA A 13 0.81 -6.38 -6.06
CA ALA A 13 2.11 -7.06 -6.13
C ALA A 13 3.28 -6.08 -6.24
N LYS A 14 3.18 -5.03 -7.06
CA LYS A 14 4.23 -3.99 -7.17
C LYS A 14 4.46 -3.25 -5.86
N ILE A 15 3.39 -2.94 -5.12
CA ILE A 15 3.50 -2.24 -3.84
C ILE A 15 4.15 -3.17 -2.80
N VAL A 16 3.71 -4.43 -2.73
CA VAL A 16 4.31 -5.44 -1.84
C VAL A 16 5.79 -5.63 -2.15
N GLN A 17 6.12 -5.81 -3.42
CA GLN A 17 7.50 -5.97 -3.88
C GLN A 17 8.37 -4.78 -3.47
N LYS A 18 7.86 -3.55 -3.60
CA LYS A 18 8.57 -2.35 -3.15
C LYS A 18 8.94 -2.44 -1.67
N TYR A 19 7.98 -2.70 -0.80
CA TYR A 19 8.26 -2.80 0.65
C TYR A 19 9.24 -3.94 0.95
N GLN A 20 9.09 -5.08 0.31
CA GLN A 20 9.98 -6.23 0.52
C GLN A 20 11.41 -5.95 0.05
N GLN A 21 11.59 -5.22 -1.07
CA GLN A 21 12.90 -4.93 -1.66
C GLN A 21 13.57 -3.68 -1.09
N SER A 22 12.84 -2.79 -0.44
CA SER A 22 13.41 -1.61 0.21
C SER A 22 14.09 -1.95 1.54
N SER A 23 15.18 -1.24 1.84
CA SER A 23 15.78 -1.24 3.17
C SER A 23 14.90 -0.48 4.16
N CYS A 24 15.07 -0.72 5.46
CA CYS A 24 14.31 -0.02 6.48
C CYS A 24 14.61 1.49 6.49
N GLU A 25 15.86 1.88 6.24
CA GLU A 25 16.29 3.27 6.14
C GLU A 25 15.60 3.97 4.96
N GLN A 26 15.53 3.32 3.80
CA GLN A 26 14.84 3.86 2.63
C GLN A 26 13.36 4.09 2.89
N LEU A 27 12.69 3.13 3.55
CA LEU A 27 11.27 3.26 3.90
C LEU A 27 11.07 4.39 4.92
N TRP A 28 11.97 4.55 5.89
CA TRP A 28 11.90 5.64 6.89
C TRP A 28 12.09 7.00 6.25
N GLN A 29 13.09 7.12 5.37
CA GLN A 29 13.32 8.35 4.59
C GLN A 29 12.11 8.70 3.74
N GLU A 30 11.53 7.72 3.03
CA GLU A 30 10.33 7.97 2.23
C GLU A 30 9.14 8.41 3.09
N ARG A 31 8.93 7.76 4.24
CA ARG A 31 7.86 8.15 5.17
C ARG A 31 8.06 9.58 5.67
N ALA A 32 9.29 9.95 6.04
CA ALA A 32 9.62 11.29 6.50
C ALA A 32 9.42 12.34 5.39
N GLN A 33 9.84 12.04 4.16
CA GLN A 33 9.65 12.93 3.00
C GLN A 33 8.17 13.17 2.69
N LYS A 34 7.33 12.14 2.85
CA LYS A 34 5.89 12.23 2.60
C LYS A 34 5.09 12.79 3.77
N GLN A 35 5.70 12.92 4.95
CA GLN A 35 5.00 13.39 6.13
C GLN A 35 4.56 14.85 5.95
N GLY A 36 3.27 15.11 6.16
CA GLY A 36 2.70 16.46 6.01
C GLY A 36 2.51 16.91 4.56
N GLN A 37 2.94 16.13 3.56
CA GLN A 37 2.71 16.43 2.15
C GLN A 37 1.32 15.94 1.72
N PRO A 38 0.61 16.69 0.87
CA PRO A 38 -0.62 16.20 0.26
C PRO A 38 -0.32 14.98 -0.61
N LYS A 39 -1.23 14.01 -0.57
CA LYS A 39 -1.12 12.81 -1.42
C LYS A 39 -1.08 13.22 -2.90
N PRO A 40 -0.31 12.53 -3.75
CA PRO A 40 -0.35 12.77 -5.19
C PRO A 40 -1.77 12.61 -5.74
N ALA A 41 -2.14 13.41 -6.75
CA ALA A 41 -3.49 13.41 -7.32
C ALA A 41 -3.98 12.01 -7.76
N GLY A 42 -3.08 11.17 -8.26
CA GLY A 42 -3.39 9.78 -8.61
C GLY A 42 -3.75 8.92 -7.39
N GLU A 43 -3.05 9.08 -6.26
CA GLU A 43 -3.36 8.37 -5.02
C GLU A 43 -4.70 8.84 -4.44
N GLN A 44 -4.98 10.15 -4.49
CA GLN A 44 -6.26 10.70 -4.03
C GLN A 44 -7.44 10.09 -4.79
N ARG A 45 -7.36 10.04 -6.13
CA ARG A 45 -8.39 9.41 -6.98
C ARG A 45 -8.56 7.91 -6.69
N ALA A 46 -7.46 7.19 -6.49
CA ALA A 46 -7.51 5.77 -6.14
C ALA A 46 -8.20 5.54 -4.79
N VAL A 47 -7.92 6.39 -3.80
CA VAL A 47 -8.59 6.36 -2.49
C VAL A 47 -10.08 6.65 -2.63
N GLU A 48 -10.48 7.63 -3.44
CA GLU A 48 -11.89 7.94 -3.69
C GLU A 48 -12.62 6.77 -4.38
N MET A 49 -12.01 6.16 -5.40
CA MET A 49 -12.55 4.98 -6.05
C MET A 49 -12.75 3.83 -5.06
N MET A 50 -11.76 3.53 -4.22
CA MET A 50 -11.86 2.50 -3.20
C MET A 50 -12.85 2.86 -2.08
N ARG A 51 -13.10 4.14 -1.79
CA ARG A 51 -14.17 4.55 -0.87
C ARG A 51 -15.54 4.16 -1.42
N ASN A 52 -15.73 4.36 -2.72
CA ASN A 52 -16.98 4.10 -3.43
C ASN A 52 -17.18 2.62 -3.80
N ASP A 53 -16.12 1.80 -3.79
CA ASP A 53 -16.20 0.35 -4.00
C ASP A 53 -15.62 -0.43 -2.78
N PRO A 54 -16.48 -0.85 -1.83
CA PRO A 54 -16.05 -1.59 -0.65
C PRO A 54 -15.44 -2.95 -0.95
N GLN A 55 -15.88 -3.63 -2.02
CA GLN A 55 -15.35 -4.96 -2.37
C GLN A 55 -13.93 -4.83 -2.93
N MET A 56 -13.71 -3.85 -3.81
CA MET A 56 -12.37 -3.53 -4.32
C MET A 56 -11.43 -3.11 -3.19
N ARG A 57 -11.91 -2.28 -2.25
CA ARG A 57 -11.12 -1.86 -1.09
C ARG A 57 -10.69 -3.05 -0.24
N ALA A 58 -11.61 -3.94 0.11
CA ALA A 58 -11.30 -5.14 0.88
C ALA A 58 -10.29 -6.02 0.12
N ALA A 59 -10.57 -6.32 -1.15
CA ALA A 59 -9.69 -7.11 -2.00
C ALA A 59 -8.26 -6.55 -2.06
N PHE A 60 -8.11 -5.23 -2.22
CA PHE A 60 -6.80 -4.58 -2.26
C PHE A 60 -6.09 -4.65 -0.90
N ILE A 61 -6.77 -4.26 0.19
CA ILE A 61 -6.20 -4.21 1.53
C ILE A 61 -5.76 -5.61 1.97
N ASP A 62 -6.58 -6.63 1.75
CA ASP A 62 -6.26 -8.02 2.13
C ASP A 62 -4.97 -8.53 1.47
N ARG A 63 -4.66 -8.05 0.26
CA ARG A 63 -3.44 -8.44 -0.48
C ARG A 63 -2.18 -7.73 0.01
N VAL A 64 -2.30 -6.45 0.38
CA VAL A 64 -1.13 -5.62 0.68
C VAL A 64 -0.85 -5.50 2.18
N ALA A 65 -1.88 -5.57 3.03
CA ALA A 65 -1.78 -5.19 4.43
C ALA A 65 -0.80 -6.09 5.21
N ALA A 66 -0.99 -7.41 5.17
CA ALA A 66 -0.14 -8.33 5.92
C ALA A 66 1.36 -8.24 5.56
N PRO A 67 1.79 -8.36 4.29
CA PRO A 67 3.21 -8.31 3.96
C PRO A 67 3.84 -6.94 4.23
N ILE A 68 3.10 -5.84 4.02
CA ILE A 68 3.60 -4.49 4.31
C ILE A 68 3.69 -4.26 5.81
N ALA A 69 2.67 -4.63 6.58
CA ALA A 69 2.67 -4.48 8.03
C ALA A 69 3.81 -5.28 8.67
N ASN A 70 4.06 -6.52 8.23
CA ASN A 70 5.19 -7.31 8.70
C ASN A 70 6.52 -6.59 8.44
N LYS A 71 6.73 -6.08 7.22
CA LYS A 71 7.94 -5.31 6.89
C LYS A 71 8.05 -4.04 7.74
N MET A 72 6.95 -3.32 7.96
CA MET A 72 6.91 -2.12 8.78
C MET A 72 7.23 -2.44 10.25
N PHE A 73 6.75 -3.57 10.76
CA PHE A 73 7.05 -4.05 12.12
C PHE A 73 8.54 -4.41 12.26
N GLU A 74 9.09 -5.18 11.32
CA GLU A 74 10.53 -5.50 11.26
C GLU A 74 11.40 -4.23 11.23
N CYS A 75 10.94 -3.18 10.55
CA CYS A 75 11.61 -1.88 10.47
C CYS A 75 11.31 -0.92 11.63
N GLY A 76 10.55 -1.34 12.64
CA GLY A 76 10.20 -0.53 13.81
C GLY A 76 9.26 0.66 13.52
N MET A 77 8.53 0.63 12.40
CA MET A 77 7.63 1.71 11.96
C MET A 77 6.23 1.65 12.57
N ILE A 78 5.83 0.47 13.00
CA ILE A 78 4.59 0.18 13.73
C ILE A 78 4.96 -0.72 14.93
N PRO A 79 4.27 -0.55 16.07
CA PRO A 79 4.50 -1.37 17.27
C PRO A 79 3.94 -2.78 17.11
#